data_AF-A0A1H2FU12-F1
#
_entry.id   AF-A0A1H2FU12-F1
#
_cell.length_a   1.000
_cell.length_b   1.000
_cell.length_c   1.000
_cell.angle_alpha   90.00
_cell.angle_beta   90.00
_cell.angle_gamma   90.00
#
_symmetry.space_group_name_H-M   'P 1'
#
loop_
_entity.id
_entity.type
_entity.pdbx_description
1 polymer ?
#
loop_
_entity_poly.entity_id
_entity_poly.type
_entity_poly.pdbx_seq_one_letter_code
_entity_poly.pdbx_strand_id
1 'polypeptide(L)'
;TSFPLVMAIAGPLMILPNVGLNEWGHAFWFMEELFSAPLHWGFVILGWAGLFSGGIAAQIITRYSNLTDVTWNNANREILNNRIVP
;
A
#
# COMPACT_ATOMS: atom_id res chain seq x y z
N THR A 1 7.86 4.62 -11.44
CA THR A 1 6.66 4.69 -10.58
C THR A 1 6.99 4.18 -9.19
N SER A 2 6.38 4.72 -8.12
CA SER A 2 6.60 4.20 -6.76
C SER A 2 5.71 2.97 -6.54
N PHE A 3 6.33 1.80 -6.39
CA PHE A 3 5.62 0.55 -6.07
C PHE A 3 4.83 0.62 -4.76
N PRO A 4 5.40 1.05 -3.60
CA PRO A 4 4.62 1.12 -2.37
C PRO A 4 3.44 2.10 -2.47
N LEU A 5 3.58 3.18 -3.24
CA LEU A 5 2.46 4.10 -3.50
C LEU A 5 1.33 3.41 -4.30
N VAL A 6 1.68 2.68 -5.35
CA VAL A 6 0.69 1.95 -6.16
C VAL A 6 -0.05 0.95 -5.29
N MET A 7 0.67 0.19 -4.45
CA MET A 7 0.06 -0.83 -3.60
C MET A 7 -0.80 -0.24 -2.48
N ALA A 8 -0.39 0.89 -1.89
CA ALA A 8 -1.18 1.59 -0.88
C ALA A 8 -2.51 2.14 -1.42
N ILE A 9 -2.57 2.47 -2.72
CA ILE A 9 -3.79 2.96 -3.38
C ILE A 9 -4.64 1.81 -3.93
N ALA A 10 -4.00 0.84 -4.59
CA ALA A 10 -4.71 -0.27 -5.21
C ALA A 10 -5.29 -1.24 -4.17
N GLY A 11 -4.57 -1.49 -3.08
CA GLY A 11 -4.98 -2.43 -2.05
C GLY A 11 -6.36 -2.12 -1.42
N PRO A 12 -6.66 -0.87 -1.01
CA PRO A 12 -7.99 -0.49 -0.55
C PRO A 12 -9.07 -0.67 -1.61
N LEU A 13 -8.78 -0.45 -2.90
CA LEU A 13 -9.76 -0.70 -3.97
C LEU A 13 -10.09 -2.18 -4.12
N MET A 14 -9.14 -3.07 -3.80
CA MET A 14 -9.36 -4.51 -3.83
C MET A 14 -10.23 -5.02 -2.67
N ILE A 15 -10.65 -4.18 -1.73
CA ILE A 15 -11.64 -4.56 -0.70
C ILE A 15 -13.08 -4.56 -1.24
N LEU A 16 -13.35 -3.86 -2.35
CA LEU A 16 -14.72 -3.67 -2.86
C LEU A 16 -15.38 -5.00 -3.27
N PRO A 17 -14.71 -5.93 -3.98
CA PRO A 17 -15.28 -7.25 -4.25
C PRO A 17 -15.55 -8.02 -2.96
N ASN A 18 -14.69 -7.84 -1.96
CA ASN A 18 -14.79 -8.49 -0.65
C ASN A 18 -16.05 -8.05 0.10
N VAL A 19 -16.30 -6.74 0.20
CA VAL A 19 -17.50 -6.23 0.86
C VAL A 19 -18.77 -6.61 0.09
N GLY A 20 -18.74 -6.47 -1.24
CA GLY A 20 -19.89 -6.81 -2.09
C GLY A 20 -20.28 -8.29 -2.04
N LEU A 21 -19.30 -9.20 -2.07
CA LEU A 21 -19.55 -10.64 -1.90
C LEU A 21 -19.97 -10.99 -0.48
N ASN A 22 -19.45 -10.31 0.54
CA ASN A 22 -19.85 -10.52 1.94
C ASN A 22 -21.35 -10.23 2.12
N GLU A 23 -21.79 -9.07 1.63
CA GLU A 23 -23.21 -8.67 1.69
C GLU A 23 -24.10 -9.59 0.84
N TRP A 24 -23.63 -10.00 -0.34
CA TRP A 24 -24.35 -10.97 -1.19
C TRP A 24 -24.50 -12.34 -0.50
N GLY A 25 -23.55 -12.76 0.32
CA GLY A 25 -23.60 -14.06 1.03
C GLY A 25 -24.65 -14.17 2.09
N HIS A 26 -24.96 -13.07 2.75
CA HIS A 26 -26.08 -13.03 3.68
C HIS A 26 -27.44 -13.24 2.99
N ALA A 27 -27.53 -13.14 1.66
CA ALA A 27 -28.76 -13.39 0.92
C ALA A 27 -28.96 -14.87 0.50
N PHE A 28 -27.93 -15.73 0.57
CA PHE A 28 -28.02 -17.11 0.09
C PHE A 28 -27.24 -18.11 0.97
N TRP A 29 -27.97 -19.08 1.55
CA TRP A 29 -27.43 -20.15 2.42
C TRP A 29 -26.22 -20.90 1.83
N PHE A 30 -26.25 -21.26 0.54
CA PHE A 30 -25.15 -21.99 -0.11
C PHE A 30 -23.88 -21.13 -0.31
N MET A 31 -24.01 -19.80 -0.27
CA MET A 31 -22.85 -18.92 -0.45
C MET A 31 -21.93 -18.92 0.77
N GLU A 32 -22.45 -19.15 1.98
CA GLU A 32 -21.64 -19.17 3.20
C GLU A 32 -20.60 -20.32 3.17
N GLU A 33 -20.99 -21.51 2.69
CA GLU A 33 -20.09 -22.68 2.60
C GLU A 33 -19.03 -22.55 1.49
N LEU A 34 -19.37 -21.95 0.34
CA LEU A 34 -18.45 -21.87 -0.80
C LEU A 34 -17.50 -20.66 -0.74
N PHE A 35 -17.91 -19.57 -0.10
CA PHE A 35 -17.18 -18.29 -0.18
C PHE A 35 -16.55 -17.85 1.14
N SER A 36 -16.72 -18.57 2.25
CA SER A 36 -16.07 -18.20 3.52
C SER A 36 -14.55 -18.06 3.38
N ALA A 37 -13.83 -19.01 2.79
CA ALA A 37 -12.37 -18.92 2.68
C ALA A 37 -11.88 -17.84 1.68
N PRO A 38 -12.43 -17.71 0.45
CA PRO A 38 -12.08 -16.63 -0.46
C PRO A 38 -12.38 -15.21 0.08
N LEU A 39 -13.45 -15.05 0.86
CA LEU A 39 -13.84 -13.75 1.42
C LEU A 39 -12.85 -13.18 2.43
N HIS A 40 -11.98 -13.98 3.05
CA HIS A 40 -11.04 -13.44 4.04
C HIS A 40 -9.77 -12.84 3.41
N TRP A 41 -9.46 -13.21 2.16
CA TRP A 41 -8.21 -12.79 1.51
C TRP A 41 -8.16 -11.30 1.14
N GLY A 42 -9.29 -10.64 0.87
CA GLY A 42 -9.27 -9.19 0.65
C GLY A 42 -8.89 -8.39 1.89
N PHE A 43 -9.17 -8.88 3.10
CA PHE A 43 -8.66 -8.27 4.34
C PHE A 43 -7.14 -8.41 4.47
N VAL A 44 -6.57 -9.51 3.98
CA VAL A 44 -5.10 -9.71 3.94
C VAL A 44 -4.46 -8.70 2.99
N ILE A 45 -5.02 -8.52 1.79
CA ILE A 45 -4.57 -7.52 0.81
C ILE A 45 -4.66 -6.11 1.39
N LEU A 46 -5.76 -5.78 2.10
CA LEU A 46 -5.93 -4.50 2.78
C LEU A 46 -4.87 -4.30 3.86
N GLY A 47 -4.57 -5.33 4.66
CA GLY A 47 -3.49 -5.30 5.65
C GLY A 47 -2.13 -5.03 5.02
N TRP A 48 -1.79 -5.72 3.92
CA TRP A 48 -0.57 -5.47 3.16
C TRP A 48 -0.52 -4.06 2.57
N ALA A 49 -1.65 -3.55 2.07
CA ALA A 49 -1.76 -2.17 1.60
C ALA A 49 -1.36 -1.16 2.68
N GLY A 50 -1.82 -1.39 3.92
CA GLY A 50 -1.41 -0.61 5.08
C GLY A 50 0.10 -0.64 5.30
N LEU A 51 0.73 -1.81 5.22
CA LEU A 51 2.19 -1.95 5.38
C LEU A 51 3.00 -1.17 4.32
N PHE A 52 2.48 -1.05 3.09
CA PHE A 52 3.14 -0.26 2.05
C PHE A 52 3.23 1.24 2.38
N SER A 53 2.44 1.73 3.34
CA SER A 53 2.61 3.09 3.90
C SER A 53 3.99 3.31 4.50
N GLY A 54 4.61 2.26 5.07
CA GLY A 54 5.99 2.31 5.55
C GLY A 54 7.01 2.53 4.41
N GLY A 55 6.79 1.90 3.25
CA GLY A 55 7.62 2.12 2.07
C GLY A 55 7.50 3.54 1.50
N ILE A 56 6.29 4.11 1.54
CA ILE A 56 6.07 5.52 1.20
C ILE A 56 6.80 6.43 2.19
N ALA A 57 6.67 6.17 3.50
CA ALA A 57 7.34 6.96 4.53
C ALA A 57 8.86 6.94 4.34
N ALA A 58 9.46 5.77 4.08
CA ALA A 58 10.89 5.66 3.79
C ALA A 58 11.30 6.50 2.57
N GLN A 59 10.55 6.41 1.46
CA GLN A 59 10.81 7.20 0.27
C GLN A 59 10.75 8.70 0.55
N ILE A 60 9.76 9.17 1.31
CA ILE A 60 9.62 10.59 1.67
C ILE A 60 10.78 11.03 2.58
N ILE A 61 11.07 10.27 3.64
CA ILE A 61 12.12 10.60 4.61
C ILE A 61 13.48 10.70 3.93
N THR A 62 13.85 9.75 3.07
CA THR A 62 15.13 9.81 2.34
C THR A 62 15.20 11.04 1.43
N ARG A 63 14.12 11.39 0.74
CA ARG A 63 14.10 12.57 -0.14
C ARG A 63 14.20 13.86 0.66
N TYR A 64 13.54 13.92 1.81
CA TYR A 64 13.62 15.05 2.73
C TYR A 64 15.03 15.17 3.31
N SER A 65 15.64 14.06 3.75
CA SER A 65 17.02 14.02 4.26
C SER A 65 18.03 14.53 3.23
N ASN A 66 17.96 14.05 1.99
CA ASN A 66 18.86 14.49 0.93
C ASN A 66 18.69 15.99 0.64
N LEU A 67 17.46 16.51 0.73
CA LEU A 67 17.19 17.94 0.56
C LEU A 67 17.80 18.75 1.71
N THR A 68 17.62 18.30 2.96
CA THR A 68 18.20 18.97 4.13
C THR A 68 19.74 18.99 4.09
N ASP A 69 20.36 17.93 3.57
CA ASP A 69 21.83 17.89 3.43
C ASP A 69 22.33 18.91 2.40
N VAL A 70 21.61 19.07 1.29
CA VAL A 70 21.97 20.06 0.27
C VAL A 70 21.73 21.49 0.78
N THR A 71 20.64 21.74 1.49
CA THR A 71 20.27 23.11 1.93
C THR A 71 21.01 23.55 3.17
N TRP A 72 21.25 22.66 4.13
CA TRP A 72 21.78 23.00 5.45
C TRP A 72 23.23 22.57 5.65
N ASN A 73 23.64 21.45 5.02
CA ASN A 73 24.97 20.87 5.21
C ASN A 73 25.92 21.11 4.03
N ASN A 74 25.53 21.91 3.02
CA ASN A 74 26.29 22.18 1.79
C ASN A 74 26.73 20.91 1.04
N ALA A 75 25.96 19.82 1.14
CA ALA A 75 26.25 18.59 0.41
C ALA A 75 26.14 18.78 -1.11
N ASN A 76 26.90 17.98 -1.89
CA ASN A 76 26.80 17.98 -3.35
C ASN A 76 25.37 17.59 -3.77
N ARG A 77 24.79 18.36 -4.70
CA ARG A 77 23.45 18.15 -5.27
C ARG A 77 23.29 16.78 -5.95
N GLU A 78 24.37 16.09 -6.27
CA GLU A 78 24.35 14.70 -6.73
C GLU A 78 23.60 13.75 -5.79
N ILE A 79 23.60 14.03 -4.47
CA ILE A 79 22.85 13.22 -3.48
C ILE A 79 21.34 13.21 -3.74
N LEU A 80 20.79 14.22 -4.43
CA LEU A 80 19.37 14.27 -4.79
C LEU A 80 18.98 13.17 -5.79
N ASN A 81 19.97 12.60 -6.49
CA ASN A 81 19.77 11.46 -7.38
C ASN A 81 19.69 10.13 -6.61
N ASN A 82 20.21 10.07 -5.38
CA ASN A 82 20.03 8.91 -4.52
C ASN A 82 18.57 8.82 -4.10
N ARG A 83 17.95 7.70 -4.45
CA ARG A 83 16.54 7.44 -4.19
C ARG A 83 16.38 5.98 -3.85
N ILE A 84 15.49 5.71 -2.90
CA ILE A 84 15.03 4.34 -2.66
C ILE A 84 14.27 3.91 -3.92
N VAL A 85 14.81 2.90 -4.59
CA VAL A 85 14.18 2.28 -5.74
C VAL A 85 13.33 1.12 -5.22
N PRO A 86 12.05 1.02 -5.59
CA PRO A 86 11.23 -0.12 -5.25
C PRO A 86 11.71 -1.42 -5.90
#